data_AF-A0A521ASF7-F1
#
_entry.id   AF-A0A521ASF7-F1
#
_cell.length_a   1.000
_cell.length_b   1.000
_cell.length_c   1.000
_cell.angle_alpha   90.00
_cell.angle_beta   90.00
_cell.angle_gamma   90.00
#
_symmetry.space_group_name_H-M   'P 1'
#
loop_
_entity.id
_entity.type
_entity.pdbx_description
1 polymer ?
#
loop_
_entity_poly.entity_id
_entity_poly.type
_entity_poly.pdbx_seq_one_letter_code
_entity_poly.pdbx_strand_id
1 'polypeptide(L)'
;MKKKIYSILLVGILSLTGTIADANGCSNTYKKCKSPDKSYTLSTSSRSIKMRRGRKVAIMLNVFGGKEYFFSTYSKPKMGVLQFKIISPINNKILYDNSAEGLCDTKVFKVDNTQKLLIEISAPNWQSSNTYECAGFKIAYK
;
A
#
# COMPACT_ATOMS: atom_id res chain seq x y z
N MET A 1 -42.93 -35.93 52.51
CA MET A 1 -42.82 -36.13 51.04
C MET A 1 -43.39 -34.95 50.28
N LYS A 2 -42.55 -34.04 49.75
CA LYS A 2 -42.81 -33.24 48.54
C LYS A 2 -41.45 -32.88 47.92
N LYS A 3 -41.06 -33.58 46.85
CA LYS A 3 -39.93 -33.23 46.00
C LYS A 3 -40.24 -31.88 45.34
N LYS A 4 -39.35 -30.89 45.46
CA LYS A 4 -39.30 -29.76 44.52
C LYS A 4 -37.93 -29.75 43.87
N ILE A 5 -37.90 -30.33 42.68
CA ILE A 5 -36.83 -30.24 41.70
C ILE A 5 -36.73 -28.76 41.34
N TYR A 6 -35.72 -28.08 41.88
CA TYR A 6 -35.40 -26.71 41.49
C TYR A 6 -34.12 -26.72 40.66
N SER A 7 -34.31 -26.27 39.42
CA SER A 7 -33.34 -25.44 38.69
C SER A 7 -32.13 -26.15 38.08
N ILE A 8 -32.39 -27.12 37.20
CA ILE A 8 -31.53 -27.33 36.02
C ILE A 8 -31.86 -26.18 35.05
N LEU A 9 -31.18 -25.03 35.18
CA LEU A 9 -31.08 -24.04 34.10
C LEU A 9 -29.95 -23.02 34.37
N LEU A 10 -28.72 -23.51 34.56
CA LEU A 10 -27.53 -22.65 34.60
C LEU A 10 -26.56 -22.99 33.45
N VAL A 11 -27.11 -23.26 32.27
CA VAL A 11 -26.33 -23.43 31.04
C VAL A 11 -27.05 -22.65 29.97
N GLY A 12 -26.41 -21.60 29.46
CA GLY A 12 -26.83 -21.00 28.19
C GLY A 12 -26.99 -19.49 28.16
N ILE A 13 -26.08 -18.71 28.75
CA ILE A 13 -25.87 -17.32 28.29
C ILE A 13 -24.37 -16.99 28.35
N LEU A 14 -23.59 -17.66 27.51
CA LEU A 14 -22.35 -17.09 26.98
C LEU A 14 -22.59 -16.84 25.50
N SER A 15 -23.46 -15.87 25.21
CA SER A 15 -23.72 -15.41 23.86
C SER A 15 -22.42 -14.84 23.33
N LEU A 16 -21.78 -15.61 22.44
CA LEU A 16 -20.67 -15.19 21.62
C LEU A 16 -21.08 -13.94 20.82
N THR A 17 -20.84 -12.76 21.36
CA THR A 17 -20.69 -11.57 20.53
C THR A 17 -19.28 -11.61 19.95
N GLY A 18 -19.08 -12.48 18.97
CA GLY A 18 -17.95 -12.38 18.06
C GLY A 18 -18.12 -11.08 17.30
N THR A 19 -17.53 -10.00 17.81
CA THR A 19 -17.35 -8.79 17.02
C THR A 19 -16.43 -9.17 15.87
N ILE A 20 -17.01 -9.32 14.68
CA ILE A 20 -16.24 -9.39 13.44
C ILE A 20 -15.62 -8.01 13.29
N ALA A 21 -14.44 -7.83 13.87
CA ALA A 21 -13.65 -6.64 13.66
C ALA A 21 -13.23 -6.67 12.19
N ASP A 22 -13.77 -5.75 11.37
CA ASP A 22 -13.31 -5.51 10.01
C ASP A 22 -11.86 -4.99 10.05
N ALA A 23 -10.90 -5.92 10.18
CA ALA A 23 -9.46 -5.62 10.25
C ALA A 23 -8.84 -5.24 8.89
N ASN A 24 -9.64 -5.02 7.85
CA ASN A 24 -9.18 -4.75 6.49
C ASN A 24 -9.01 -3.25 6.20
N GLY A 25 -8.17 -2.56 6.98
CA GLY A 25 -8.01 -1.11 6.85
C GLY A 25 -7.54 -0.66 5.45
N CYS A 26 -6.57 -1.38 4.85
CA CYS A 26 -6.07 -1.13 3.48
C CYS A 26 -5.48 -2.39 2.81
N SER A 27 -5.75 -3.59 3.34
CA SER A 27 -5.09 -4.82 2.88
C SER A 27 -5.30 -5.03 1.37
N ASN A 28 -4.28 -5.57 0.70
CA ASN A 28 -4.35 -5.95 -0.72
C ASN A 28 -4.64 -4.82 -1.74
N THR A 29 -4.64 -3.53 -1.35
CA THR A 29 -4.82 -2.42 -2.29
C THR A 29 -3.79 -2.43 -3.43
N TYR A 30 -2.55 -2.86 -3.15
CA TYR A 30 -1.47 -3.03 -4.14
C TYR A 30 -1.84 -4.00 -5.28
N LYS A 31 -2.77 -4.93 -5.07
CA LYS A 31 -3.22 -5.86 -6.11
C LYS A 31 -3.94 -5.13 -7.25
N LYS A 32 -4.53 -3.95 -6.97
CA LYS A 32 -5.22 -3.08 -7.95
C LYS A 32 -4.27 -2.25 -8.81
N CYS A 33 -2.99 -2.17 -8.47
CA CYS A 33 -1.98 -1.53 -9.31
C CYS A 33 -1.85 -2.28 -10.65
N LYS A 34 -1.47 -1.57 -11.71
CA LYS A 34 -1.12 -2.20 -12.99
C LYS A 34 0.00 -3.22 -12.78
N SER A 35 -0.06 -4.33 -13.50
CA SER A 35 0.99 -5.35 -13.48
C SER A 35 1.87 -5.20 -14.71
N PRO A 36 3.18 -5.49 -14.60
CA PRO A 36 4.03 -5.66 -15.76
C PRO A 36 3.69 -6.95 -16.51
N ASP A 37 4.40 -7.22 -17.61
CA ASP A 37 4.35 -8.52 -18.28
C ASP A 37 4.86 -9.66 -17.37
N LYS A 38 4.63 -10.91 -17.80
CA LYS A 38 4.89 -12.11 -16.99
C LYS A 38 6.37 -12.41 -16.72
N SER A 39 7.31 -11.73 -17.38
CA SER A 39 8.75 -11.91 -17.15
C SER A 39 9.23 -11.31 -15.82
N TYR A 40 8.45 -10.40 -15.22
CA TYR A 40 8.81 -9.79 -13.95
C TYR A 40 8.39 -10.65 -12.75
N THR A 41 9.27 -10.69 -11.76
CA THR A 41 9.02 -11.27 -10.44
C THR A 41 8.49 -10.19 -9.49
N LEU A 42 7.39 -10.48 -8.78
CA LEU A 42 6.83 -9.56 -7.80
C LEU A 42 7.80 -9.38 -6.62
N SER A 43 8.15 -8.14 -6.31
CA SER A 43 8.95 -7.81 -5.13
C SER A 43 8.10 -7.89 -3.86
N THR A 44 8.70 -8.46 -2.81
CA THR A 44 8.17 -8.45 -1.43
C THR A 44 8.03 -7.03 -0.86
N SER A 45 8.66 -6.03 -1.50
CA SER A 45 8.50 -4.61 -1.13
C SER A 45 7.17 -4.01 -1.60
N SER A 46 6.40 -4.73 -2.43
CA SER A 46 5.03 -4.34 -2.80
C SER A 46 4.14 -4.30 -1.56
N ARG A 47 3.41 -3.19 -1.37
CA ARG A 47 2.62 -2.98 -0.14
C ARG A 47 1.47 -2.01 -0.33
N SER A 48 0.52 -2.07 0.59
CA SER A 48 -0.58 -1.11 0.69
C SER A 48 -0.39 -0.24 1.91
N ILE A 49 -0.66 1.06 1.80
CA ILE A 49 -0.44 2.03 2.87
C ILE A 49 -1.69 2.89 3.04
N LYS A 50 -2.04 3.17 4.29
CA LYS A 50 -3.02 4.19 4.64
C LYS A 50 -2.35 5.56 4.59
N MET A 51 -2.65 6.35 3.59
CA MET A 51 -2.11 7.70 3.42
C MET A 51 -3.03 8.72 4.08
N ARG A 52 -2.45 9.75 4.69
CA ARG A 52 -3.17 10.87 5.30
C ARG A 52 -3.16 12.08 4.37
N ARG A 53 -4.27 12.80 4.29
CA ARG A 53 -4.37 14.03 3.49
C ARG A 53 -3.24 15.01 3.85
N GLY A 54 -2.58 15.57 2.83
CA GLY A 54 -1.49 16.54 2.98
C GLY A 54 -0.17 15.97 3.51
N ARG A 55 -0.07 14.66 3.76
CA ARG A 55 1.18 14.01 4.20
C ARG A 55 1.79 13.22 3.06
N LYS A 56 3.12 13.19 3.06
CA LYS A 56 3.90 12.32 2.18
C LYS A 56 4.20 10.99 2.86
N VAL A 57 4.44 9.97 2.06
CA VAL A 57 4.88 8.65 2.51
C VAL A 57 6.20 8.31 1.81
N ALA A 58 7.07 7.61 2.52
CA ALA A 58 8.34 7.13 2.00
C ALA A 58 8.38 5.60 1.94
N ILE A 59 8.95 5.06 0.86
CA ILE A 59 9.28 3.64 0.71
C ILE A 59 10.78 3.54 0.44
N MET A 60 11.51 2.88 1.35
CA MET A 60 12.90 2.51 1.11
C MET A 60 12.93 1.21 0.31
N LEU A 61 13.52 1.24 -0.87
CA LEU A 61 13.66 0.10 -1.77
C LEU A 61 15.15 -0.23 -1.93
N ASN A 62 15.53 -1.46 -1.63
CA ASN A 62 16.84 -1.99 -2.00
C ASN A 62 16.74 -2.48 -3.45
N VAL A 63 17.44 -1.82 -4.37
CA VAL A 63 17.50 -2.21 -5.78
C VAL A 63 18.84 -2.87 -6.08
N PHE A 64 18.83 -3.93 -6.88
CA PHE A 64 20.03 -4.67 -7.26
C PHE A 64 20.49 -4.26 -8.66
N GLY A 65 21.81 -4.21 -8.85
CA GLY A 65 22.42 -3.89 -10.14
C GLY A 65 22.09 -4.91 -11.22
N GLY A 66 22.04 -4.46 -12.47
CA GLY A 66 21.69 -5.27 -13.64
C GLY A 66 20.21 -5.64 -13.74
N LYS A 67 19.34 -5.08 -12.89
CA LYS A 67 17.91 -5.36 -12.86
C LYS A 67 17.08 -4.23 -13.46
N GLU A 68 15.98 -4.61 -14.07
CA GLU A 68 14.94 -3.67 -14.50
C GLU A 68 13.76 -3.76 -13.54
N TYR A 69 13.36 -2.61 -12.98
CA TYR A 69 12.27 -2.49 -12.03
C TYR A 69 11.04 -1.88 -12.68
N PHE A 70 9.88 -2.45 -12.38
CA PHE A 70 8.57 -1.89 -12.66
C PHE A 70 7.95 -1.40 -11.34
N PHE A 71 7.61 -0.12 -11.28
CA PHE A 71 6.90 0.50 -10.17
C PHE A 71 5.53 0.97 -10.64
N SER A 72 4.48 0.61 -9.90
CA SER A 72 3.11 1.09 -10.16
C SER A 72 2.42 1.52 -8.87
N THR A 73 1.62 2.56 -8.98
CA THR A 73 0.81 3.10 -7.90
C THR A 73 -0.68 2.91 -8.20
N TYR A 74 -1.49 2.84 -7.14
CA TYR A 74 -2.95 2.88 -7.23
C TYR A 74 -3.50 3.69 -6.06
N SER A 75 -4.50 4.52 -6.33
CA SER A 75 -5.30 5.23 -5.34
C SER A 75 -6.78 5.20 -5.75
N LYS A 76 -7.68 5.43 -4.79
CA LYS A 76 -9.10 5.63 -5.14
C LYS A 76 -9.28 6.97 -5.87
N PRO A 77 -10.28 7.12 -6.76
CA PRO A 77 -10.50 8.35 -7.52
C PRO A 77 -10.56 9.63 -6.67
N LYS A 78 -11.26 9.61 -5.52
CA LYS A 78 -11.36 10.78 -4.62
C LYS A 78 -10.04 11.16 -3.94
N MET A 79 -9.07 10.26 -3.86
CA MET A 79 -7.73 10.57 -3.37
C MET A 79 -6.89 11.33 -4.41
N GLY A 80 -7.31 11.27 -5.69
CA GLY A 80 -6.55 11.79 -6.81
C GLY A 80 -5.42 10.87 -7.23
N VAL A 81 -4.83 11.16 -8.40
CA VAL A 81 -3.64 10.47 -8.90
C VAL A 81 -2.44 10.79 -7.99
N LEU A 82 -1.63 9.77 -7.71
CA LEU A 82 -0.47 9.92 -6.84
C LEU A 82 0.72 10.51 -7.60
N GLN A 83 1.40 11.45 -6.96
CA GLN A 83 2.75 11.84 -7.36
C GLN A 83 3.74 10.93 -6.64
N PHE A 84 4.77 10.47 -7.35
CA PHE A 84 5.90 9.80 -6.73
C PHE A 84 7.22 10.30 -7.31
N LYS A 85 8.23 10.35 -6.43
CA LYS A 85 9.60 10.70 -6.76
C LYS A 85 10.51 9.55 -6.39
N ILE A 86 11.46 9.22 -7.27
CA ILE A 86 12.55 8.30 -6.96
C ILE A 86 13.75 9.15 -6.61
N ILE A 87 14.27 8.97 -5.40
CA ILE A 87 15.30 9.83 -4.81
C ILE A 87 16.48 8.95 -4.40
N SER A 88 17.70 9.38 -4.71
CA SER A 88 18.89 8.78 -4.12
C SER A 88 19.05 9.28 -2.68
N PRO A 89 19.02 8.40 -1.67
CA PRO A 89 19.15 8.81 -0.27
C PRO A 89 20.58 9.24 0.09
N ILE A 90 21.57 9.00 -0.78
CA ILE A 90 22.97 9.34 -0.53
C ILE A 90 23.18 10.85 -0.60
N ASN A 91 22.54 11.50 -1.57
CA ASN A 91 22.72 12.93 -1.85
C ASN A 91 21.39 13.69 -2.01
N ASN A 92 20.26 13.05 -1.67
CA ASN A 92 18.91 13.58 -1.85
C ASN A 92 18.58 14.02 -3.30
N LYS A 93 19.30 13.50 -4.30
CA LYS A 93 19.05 13.82 -5.70
C LYS A 93 17.76 13.16 -6.15
N ILE A 94 16.84 13.94 -6.71
CA ILE A 94 15.67 13.44 -7.42
C ILE A 94 16.15 12.81 -8.73
N LEU A 95 15.98 11.51 -8.86
CA LEU A 95 16.30 10.75 -10.08
C LEU A 95 15.12 10.72 -11.05
N TYR A 96 13.91 10.81 -10.51
CA TYR A 96 12.67 10.83 -11.28
C TYR A 96 11.53 11.47 -10.49
N ASP A 97 10.63 12.15 -11.18
CA ASP A 97 9.38 12.72 -10.64
C ASP A 97 8.28 12.58 -11.70
N ASN A 98 7.22 11.82 -11.42
CA ASN A 98 6.15 11.58 -12.39
C ASN A 98 5.29 12.82 -12.67
N SER A 99 5.39 13.91 -11.89
CA SER A 99 4.65 15.15 -12.15
C SER A 99 5.08 15.83 -13.46
N ALA A 100 6.32 15.63 -13.90
CA ALA A 100 6.81 16.10 -15.19
C ALA A 100 6.16 15.37 -16.38
N GLU A 101 5.57 14.19 -16.13
CA GLU A 101 4.96 13.30 -17.14
C GLU A 101 3.43 13.18 -16.93
N GLY A 102 2.79 14.21 -16.38
CA GLY A 102 1.32 14.21 -16.21
C GLY A 102 0.81 13.23 -15.14
N LEU A 103 1.64 12.90 -14.14
CA LEU A 103 1.33 11.98 -13.05
C LEU A 103 1.04 10.54 -13.52
N CYS A 104 1.79 10.04 -14.50
CA CYS A 104 1.78 8.62 -14.87
C CYS A 104 1.88 7.73 -13.63
N ASP A 105 1.02 6.70 -13.55
CA ASP A 105 0.89 5.80 -12.41
C ASP A 105 1.91 4.65 -12.42
N THR A 106 2.76 4.58 -13.45
CA THR A 106 3.78 3.55 -13.64
C THR A 106 5.12 4.14 -14.04
N LYS A 107 6.22 3.47 -13.66
CA LYS A 107 7.56 3.71 -14.20
C LYS A 107 8.33 2.41 -14.33
N VAL A 108 9.00 2.23 -15.47
CA VAL A 108 10.05 1.24 -15.66
C VAL A 108 11.40 1.94 -15.58
N PHE A 109 12.35 1.37 -14.86
CA PHE A 109 13.71 1.89 -14.76
C PHE A 109 14.74 0.78 -14.58
N LYS A 110 15.90 0.93 -15.21
CA LYS A 110 17.06 0.04 -15.04
C LYS A 110 17.99 0.56 -13.96
N VAL A 111 18.62 -0.36 -13.25
CA VAL A 111 19.54 -0.06 -12.15
C VAL A 111 20.89 -0.67 -12.48
N ASP A 112 21.92 0.16 -12.64
CA ASP A 112 23.25 -0.33 -12.97
C ASP A 112 23.97 -0.89 -11.74
N ASN A 113 23.88 -0.18 -10.61
CA ASN A 113 24.56 -0.54 -9.35
C ASN A 113 23.55 -0.80 -8.23
N THR A 114 23.84 -1.83 -7.41
CA THR A 114 23.06 -2.13 -6.21
C THR A 114 23.09 -0.95 -5.25
N GLN A 115 21.91 -0.44 -4.90
CA GLN A 115 21.78 0.74 -4.05
C GLN A 115 20.42 0.81 -3.36
N LYS A 116 20.29 1.75 -2.41
CA LYS A 116 19.00 2.10 -1.83
C LYS A 116 18.38 3.25 -2.61
N LEU A 117 17.09 3.16 -2.88
CA LEU A 117 16.29 4.26 -3.41
C LEU A 117 15.19 4.60 -2.41
N LEU A 118 14.93 5.89 -2.25
CA LEU A 118 13.80 6.42 -1.51
C LEU A 118 12.70 6.77 -2.52
N ILE A 119 11.55 6.10 -2.45
CA ILE A 119 10.37 6.48 -3.19
C ILE A 119 9.50 7.36 -2.29
N GLU A 120 9.45 8.66 -2.56
CA GLU A 120 8.58 9.61 -1.87
C GLU A 120 7.26 9.71 -2.64
N ILE A 121 6.13 9.59 -1.95
CA ILE A 121 4.79 9.61 -2.54
C ILE A 121 3.95 10.70 -1.88
N SER A 122 3.20 11.44 -2.69
CA SER A 122 2.20 12.40 -2.25
C SER A 122 0.92 12.28 -3.09
N ALA A 123 -0.17 12.88 -2.60
CA ALA A 123 -1.45 12.93 -3.28
C ALA A 123 -1.84 14.41 -3.47
N PRO A 124 -1.34 15.08 -4.51
CA PRO A 124 -1.51 16.53 -4.67
C PRO A 124 -2.96 16.93 -4.92
N ASN A 125 -3.73 16.08 -5.60
CA ASN A 125 -5.10 16.36 -6.03
C ASN A 125 -6.15 15.68 -5.12
N TRP A 126 -5.94 15.73 -3.80
CA TRP A 126 -6.82 15.08 -2.84
C TRP A 126 -8.17 15.79 -2.71
N GLN A 127 -9.24 15.11 -3.13
CA GLN A 127 -10.61 15.64 -3.09
C GLN A 127 -11.49 14.97 -2.03
N SER A 128 -11.08 13.83 -1.47
CA SER A 128 -11.84 13.10 -0.46
C SER A 128 -11.98 13.95 0.82
N SER A 129 -13.17 13.97 1.40
CA SER A 129 -13.40 14.53 2.74
C SER A 129 -12.76 13.66 3.83
N ASN A 130 -12.41 12.40 3.52
CA ASN A 130 -11.75 11.50 4.45
C ASN A 130 -10.33 12.00 4.80
N THR A 131 -9.98 11.93 6.07
CA THR A 131 -8.63 12.23 6.57
C THR A 131 -7.60 11.22 6.07
N TYR A 132 -8.04 10.00 5.75
CA TYR A 132 -7.19 8.90 5.31
C TYR A 132 -7.82 8.12 4.15
N GLU A 133 -6.98 7.63 3.24
CA GLU A 133 -7.36 6.72 2.15
C GLU A 133 -6.24 5.70 1.91
N CYS A 134 -6.59 4.61 1.23
CA CYS A 134 -5.63 3.56 0.91
C CYS A 134 -4.97 3.80 -0.44
N ALA A 135 -3.65 3.66 -0.45
CA ALA A 135 -2.84 3.59 -1.65
C ALA A 135 -2.17 2.22 -1.76
N GLY A 136 -2.03 1.75 -2.99
CA GLY A 136 -1.31 0.53 -3.36
C GLY A 136 -0.01 0.87 -4.08
N PHE A 137 1.04 0.12 -3.79
CA PHE A 137 2.33 0.20 -4.46
C PHE A 137 2.76 -1.20 -4.88
N LYS A 138 2.88 -1.42 -6.18
CA LYS A 138 3.37 -2.68 -6.75
C LYS A 138 4.76 -2.45 -7.33
N ILE A 139 5.67 -3.32 -6.92
CA ILE A 139 7.07 -3.31 -7.32
C ILE A 139 7.38 -4.69 -7.85
N ALA A 140 7.96 -4.77 -9.04
CA ALA A 140 8.41 -6.02 -9.64
C ALA A 140 9.75 -5.79 -10.32
N TYR A 141 10.52 -6.86 -10.55
CA TYR A 141 11.83 -6.78 -11.20
C TYR A 141 12.12 -8.01 -12.06
N LYS A 142 13.02 -7.86 -13.03
CA LYS A 142 13.60 -8.96 -13.81
C LYS A 142 15.10 -8.77 -13.93
#